data_AF-A0A968XN22-F1
#
_entry.id   AF-A0A968XN22-F1
#
_cell.length_a   1.000
_cell.length_b   1.000
_cell.length_c   1.000
_cell.angle_alpha   90.00
_cell.angle_beta   90.00
_cell.angle_gamma   90.00
#
_symmetry.space_group_name_H-M   'P 1'
#
loop_
_entity.id
_entity.type
_entity.pdbx_description
1 polymer ?
#
loop_
_entity_poly.entity_id
_entity_poly.type
_entity_poly.pdbx_seq_one_letter_code
_entity_poly.pdbx_strand_id
1 'polypeptide(L)'
;MNTGLLGYNSGALFTPNGRNANFFLSTFPSIPPVAPNGQFIGSDVQFFGDEFRTGRTLQYSVDLQRELPWSFVASVGYIGHRADRLRSNFGRLNALPLNALRLGLPILTTNVNDLTAQQRAYASSVGVTLPANSNAVFTGFNGTVAQALKPFPQYNRINNILESDGETRYNALQA
;
A
#
# COMPACT_ATOMS: atom_id res chain seq x y z
N MET A 1 20.54 25.81 -3.18
CA MET A 1 19.18 25.53 -3.66
C MET A 1 19.03 24.03 -3.67
N ASN A 2 18.51 23.52 -2.55
CA ASN A 2 18.44 22.11 -2.24
C ASN A 2 16.98 21.71 -2.45
N THR A 3 16.66 20.94 -3.49
CA THR A 3 15.28 20.55 -3.78
C THR A 3 15.28 19.09 -4.15
N GLY A 4 15.40 18.23 -3.13
CA GLY A 4 15.42 16.79 -3.28
C GLY A 4 14.17 16.23 -3.96
N LEU A 5 14.29 15.02 -4.52
CA LEU A 5 13.47 13.85 -4.21
C LEU A 5 13.67 12.79 -5.31
N LEU A 6 14.23 11.64 -4.92
CA LEU A 6 14.28 10.42 -5.71
C LEU A 6 12.92 9.72 -5.67
N GLY A 7 12.45 9.24 -6.82
CA GLY A 7 11.32 8.32 -6.93
C GLY A 7 11.33 7.64 -8.29
N TYR A 8 11.47 6.31 -8.32
CA TYR A 8 11.38 5.52 -9.56
C TYR A 8 9.91 5.13 -9.81
N ASN A 9 9.50 5.12 -11.08
CA ASN A 9 8.24 4.55 -11.53
C ASN A 9 8.57 3.29 -12.33
N SER A 10 8.44 2.10 -11.74
CA SER A 10 8.39 0.88 -12.52
C SER A 10 6.97 0.69 -13.02
N GLY A 11 6.65 1.22 -14.21
CA GLY A 11 5.52 0.71 -14.97
C GLY A 11 5.69 -0.81 -15.06
N ALA A 12 4.66 -1.58 -14.68
CA ALA A 12 4.78 -3.03 -14.62
C ALA A 12 5.15 -3.56 -16.01
N LEU A 13 6.36 -4.09 -16.14
CA LEU A 13 6.84 -4.76 -17.35
C LEU A 13 6.14 -6.12 -17.46
N PHE A 14 4.87 -6.13 -17.88
CA PHE A 14 4.17 -7.36 -18.23
C PHE A 14 4.51 -7.72 -19.68
N THR A 15 4.99 -8.94 -19.91
CA THR A 15 5.10 -9.48 -21.27
C THR A 15 3.71 -9.89 -21.79
N PRO A 16 3.49 -9.94 -23.12
CA PRO A 16 2.29 -10.52 -23.72
C PRO A 16 1.98 -11.96 -23.26
N ASN A 17 2.96 -12.66 -22.66
CA ASN A 17 2.87 -14.07 -22.25
C ASN A 17 3.00 -14.27 -20.72
N GLY A 18 2.83 -13.24 -19.88
CA GLY A 18 2.76 -13.36 -18.43
C GLY A 18 4.05 -13.10 -17.64
N ARG A 19 4.17 -13.67 -16.44
CA ARG A 19 5.19 -13.39 -15.39
C ARG A 19 6.51 -14.17 -15.58
N ASN A 20 7.09 -14.17 -16.79
CA ASN A 20 8.40 -14.77 -17.03
C ASN A 20 9.54 -13.74 -16.93
N ALA A 21 10.70 -14.14 -16.39
CA ALA A 21 11.89 -13.31 -16.37
C ALA A 21 12.52 -13.26 -17.78
N ASN A 22 12.49 -12.09 -18.45
CA ASN A 22 13.05 -11.92 -19.79
C ASN A 22 14.30 -11.02 -19.79
N PHE A 23 15.33 -11.41 -19.04
CA PHE A 23 16.63 -10.74 -19.11
C PHE A 23 17.68 -11.72 -19.65
N PHE A 24 17.74 -11.89 -20.97
CA PHE A 24 18.94 -12.40 -21.63
C PHE A 24 19.77 -11.20 -22.09
N LEU A 25 21.10 -11.28 -21.98
CA LEU A 25 22.02 -10.22 -22.43
C LEU A 25 21.81 -9.88 -23.92
N SER A 26 21.29 -10.83 -24.71
CA SER A 26 20.97 -10.69 -26.14
C SER A 26 19.60 -10.06 -26.43
N THR A 27 18.67 -10.02 -25.47
CA THR A 27 17.30 -9.49 -25.65
C THR A 27 16.97 -8.38 -24.66
N PHE A 28 17.99 -7.76 -24.08
CA PHE A 28 17.80 -6.70 -23.11
C PHE A 28 16.97 -5.57 -23.77
N PRO A 29 15.74 -5.32 -23.31
CA PRO A 29 14.91 -4.29 -23.91
C PRO A 29 15.61 -2.95 -23.76
N SER A 30 15.52 -2.09 -24.78
CA SER A 30 16.05 -0.73 -24.67
C SER A 30 15.41 -0.05 -23.47
N ILE A 31 16.18 0.15 -22.40
CA ILE A 31 15.72 0.92 -21.24
C ILE A 31 15.47 2.33 -21.78
N PRO A 32 14.25 2.88 -21.62
CA PRO A 32 14.01 4.27 -21.94
C PRO A 32 15.08 5.14 -21.28
N PRO A 33 15.62 6.15 -21.96
CA PRO A 33 16.63 7.02 -21.37
C PRO A 33 16.11 7.55 -20.04
N VAL A 34 16.90 7.35 -18.98
CA VAL A 34 16.61 7.92 -17.66
C VAL A 34 16.40 9.42 -17.84
N ALA A 35 15.22 9.90 -17.45
CA ALA A 35 14.88 11.31 -17.42
C ALA A 35 15.02 11.80 -15.96
N PRO A 36 16.24 12.09 -15.48
CA PRO A 36 16.49 12.44 -14.08
C PRO A 36 15.76 13.71 -13.62
N ASN A 37 15.23 14.50 -14.57
CA ASN A 37 14.47 15.72 -14.32
C ASN A 37 12.94 15.55 -14.53
N GLY A 38 12.46 14.36 -14.87
CA GLY A 38 11.04 14.09 -15.06
C GLY A 38 10.31 13.96 -13.72
N GLN A 39 9.36 14.85 -13.42
CA GLN A 39 8.62 14.84 -12.15
C GLN A 39 7.45 13.84 -12.09
N PHE A 40 7.07 13.22 -13.21
CA PHE A 40 5.99 12.21 -13.30
C PHE A 40 4.69 12.59 -12.55
N ILE A 41 4.31 13.87 -12.55
CA ILE A 41 3.09 14.37 -11.89
C ILE A 41 1.88 13.61 -12.42
N GLY A 42 1.00 13.16 -11.52
CA GLY A 42 -0.20 12.39 -11.83
C GLY A 42 0.05 10.91 -12.13
N SER A 43 1.27 10.41 -11.93
CA SER A 43 1.61 8.99 -12.11
C SER A 43 1.60 8.21 -10.79
N ASP A 44 1.44 6.89 -10.90
CA ASP A 44 1.81 5.95 -9.83
C ASP A 44 3.34 5.85 -9.74
N VAL A 45 3.89 5.68 -8.54
CA VAL A 45 5.32 5.52 -8.28
C VAL A 45 5.52 4.14 -7.63
N GLN A 46 6.55 3.43 -8.06
CA GLN A 46 6.86 2.08 -7.56
C GLN A 46 8.32 2.00 -7.18
N PHE A 47 8.58 1.57 -5.95
CA PHE A 47 9.94 1.49 -5.44
C PHE A 47 10.20 0.16 -4.75
N PHE A 48 11.48 -0.16 -4.61
CA PHE A 48 11.99 -1.26 -3.83
C PHE A 48 12.57 -0.70 -2.53
N GLY A 49 12.01 -1.09 -1.39
CA GLY A 49 12.64 -0.82 -0.08
C GLY A 49 13.87 -1.70 0.12
N ASP A 50 14.82 -1.23 0.92
CA ASP A 50 16.01 -2.01 1.32
C ASP A 50 15.69 -3.01 2.43
N GLU A 51 14.53 -2.87 3.11
CA GLU A 51 14.13 -3.72 4.22
C GLU A 51 13.36 -4.99 3.81
N PHE A 52 13.44 -5.40 2.53
CA PHE A 52 12.77 -6.61 2.05
C PHE A 52 13.26 -7.86 2.79
N ARG A 53 12.31 -8.63 3.33
CA ARG A 53 12.59 -9.93 3.96
C ARG A 53 11.75 -11.01 3.30
N THR A 54 12.36 -12.17 3.06
CA THR A 54 11.66 -13.34 2.51
C THR A 54 10.57 -13.83 3.48
N GLY A 55 9.37 -14.05 2.92
CA GLY A 55 8.21 -14.65 3.59
C GLY A 55 8.52 -16.02 4.20
N ARG A 56 7.91 -16.32 5.35
CA ARG A 56 8.09 -17.58 6.06
C ARG A 56 6.74 -18.12 6.52
N THR A 57 6.55 -19.42 6.42
CA THR A 57 5.34 -20.13 6.85
C THR A 57 5.73 -21.28 7.77
N LEU A 58 5.02 -21.46 8.87
CA LEU A 58 5.16 -22.55 9.82
C LEU A 58 3.79 -23.19 10.06
N GLN A 59 3.72 -24.50 9.93
CA GLN A 59 2.54 -25.30 10.25
C GLN A 59 2.93 -26.30 11.33
N TYR A 60 2.08 -26.48 12.33
CA TYR A 60 2.30 -27.42 13.43
C TYR A 60 0.97 -28.07 13.84
N SER A 61 1.04 -29.34 14.20
CA SER A 61 -0.09 -30.06 14.77
C SER A 61 0.33 -30.83 16.02
N VAL A 62 -0.61 -31.01 16.95
CA VAL A 62 -0.45 -31.81 18.16
C VAL A 62 -1.68 -32.68 18.30
N ASP A 63 -1.47 -33.99 18.34
CA ASP A 63 -2.53 -34.98 18.44
C ASP A 63 -2.33 -35.83 19.69
N LEU A 64 -3.39 -35.96 20.48
CA LEU A 64 -3.42 -36.82 21.65
C LEU A 64 -4.53 -37.85 21.46
N GLN A 65 -4.15 -39.12 21.54
CA GLN A 65 -5.06 -40.26 21.48
C GLN A 65 -4.97 -41.06 22.77
N ARG A 66 -6.11 -41.53 23.26
CA ARG A 66 -6.18 -42.37 24.44
C ARG A 66 -7.19 -43.49 24.23
N GLU A 67 -6.73 -44.72 24.47
CA GLU A 67 -7.59 -45.88 24.58
C GLU A 67 -8.44 -45.77 25.85
N LEU A 68 -9.73 -46.03 25.70
CA LEU A 68 -10.71 -46.07 26.76
C LEU A 68 -11.18 -47.52 26.97
N PRO A 69 -11.70 -47.86 28.15
CA PRO A 69 -12.38 -49.14 28.35
C PRO A 69 -13.47 -49.38 27.29
N TRP A 70 -13.86 -50.64 27.13
CA TRP A 70 -14.91 -51.06 26.18
C TRP A 70 -14.55 -50.90 24.69
N SER A 71 -13.26 -50.95 24.34
CA SER A 71 -12.78 -50.88 22.96
C SER A 71 -13.07 -49.54 22.26
N PHE A 72 -13.07 -48.44 23.02
CA PHE A 72 -13.20 -47.08 22.47
C PHE A 72 -11.85 -46.37 22.42
N VAL A 73 -11.72 -45.41 21.50
CA VAL A 73 -10.59 -44.48 21.44
C VAL A 73 -11.13 -43.06 21.41
N ALA A 74 -10.58 -42.21 22.27
CA ALA A 74 -10.81 -40.77 22.20
C ALA A 74 -9.58 -40.09 21.59
N SER A 75 -9.83 -39.10 20.74
CA SER A 75 -8.80 -38.28 20.10
C SER A 75 -9.10 -36.81 20.27
N VAL A 76 -8.08 -36.01 20.51
CA VAL A 76 -8.15 -34.55 20.40
C VAL A 76 -6.92 -34.08 19.66
N GLY A 77 -7.13 -33.21 18.68
CA GLY A 77 -6.10 -32.64 17.82
C GLY A 77 -6.10 -31.12 17.91
N TYR A 78 -4.94 -30.52 17.68
CA TYR A 78 -4.79 -29.08 17.51
C TYR A 78 -3.92 -28.81 16.29
N ILE A 79 -4.36 -27.91 15.43
CA ILE A 79 -3.60 -27.45 14.27
C ILE A 79 -3.38 -25.94 14.34
N GLY A 80 -2.14 -25.53 14.10
CA GLY A 80 -1.72 -24.14 14.02
C GLY A 80 -1.01 -23.85 12.70
N HIS A 81 -1.28 -22.68 12.13
CA HIS A 81 -0.59 -22.14 10.97
C HIS A 81 -0.20 -20.69 11.26
N ARG A 82 1.07 -20.36 11.04
CA ARG A 82 1.60 -19.01 11.12
C ARG A 82 2.35 -18.68 9.85
N ALA A 83 2.11 -17.52 9.25
CA ALA A 83 3.03 -16.96 8.29
C ALA A 83 3.36 -15.52 8.62
N ASP A 84 4.63 -15.18 8.47
CA ASP A 84 5.17 -13.85 8.69
C ASP A 84 5.83 -13.34 7.39
N ARG A 85 5.96 -12.02 7.28
CA ARG A 85 6.62 -11.33 6.16
C ARG A 85 5.96 -11.56 4.82
N LEU A 86 4.63 -11.66 4.84
CA LEU A 86 3.82 -11.69 3.63
C LEU A 86 3.75 -10.28 3.01
N ARG A 87 3.50 -10.22 1.70
CA ARG A 87 3.14 -8.95 1.06
C ARG A 87 1.71 -8.58 1.46
N SER A 88 1.49 -7.37 1.97
CA SER A 88 0.16 -6.93 2.45
C SER A 88 -0.28 -5.57 1.92
N ASN A 89 0.65 -4.75 1.42
CA ASN A 89 0.46 -3.36 1.02
C ASN A 89 -0.18 -2.51 2.14
N PHE A 90 0.29 -2.68 3.37
CA PHE A 90 -0.08 -1.90 4.55
C PHE A 90 0.73 -0.61 4.68
N GLY A 91 1.99 -0.59 4.24
CA GLY A 91 2.88 0.57 4.20
C GLY A 91 2.55 1.57 3.09
N ARG A 92 1.30 2.03 3.00
CA ARG A 92 0.85 2.98 1.97
C ARG A 92 1.38 4.38 2.25
N LEU A 93 2.55 4.69 1.69
CA LEU A 93 3.25 5.96 1.91
C LEU A 93 2.42 7.20 1.50
N ASN A 94 1.60 7.08 0.45
CA ASN A 94 0.75 8.16 -0.05
C ASN A 94 -0.74 7.97 0.29
N ALA A 95 -1.03 7.34 1.43
CA ALA A 95 -2.40 7.22 1.92
C ALA A 95 -2.96 8.57 2.40
N LEU A 96 -4.28 8.72 2.35
CA LEU A 96 -4.97 9.84 2.97
C LEU A 96 -4.81 9.73 4.50
N PRO A 97 -4.36 10.80 5.20
CA PRO A 97 -4.21 10.76 6.65
C PRO A 97 -5.53 10.44 7.36
N LEU A 98 -5.46 9.67 8.45
CA LEU A 98 -6.66 9.24 9.20
C LEU A 98 -7.53 10.42 9.65
N ASN A 99 -6.91 11.53 10.10
CA ASN A 99 -7.63 12.74 10.52
C ASN A 99 -8.46 13.35 9.37
N ALA A 100 -7.97 13.27 8.13
CA ALA A 100 -8.68 13.82 6.97
C ALA A 100 -9.96 13.04 6.64
N LEU A 101 -10.11 11.79 7.10
CA LEU A 101 -11.34 11.01 6.90
C LEU A 101 -12.56 11.63 7.60
N ARG A 102 -12.33 12.48 8.61
CA ARG A 102 -13.41 13.22 9.32
C ARG A 102 -14.16 14.18 8.40
N LEU A 103 -13.57 14.59 7.28
CA LEU A 103 -14.22 15.46 6.29
C LEU A 103 -15.39 14.76 5.57
N GLY A 104 -15.42 13.43 5.57
CA GLY A 104 -16.41 12.65 4.85
C GLY A 104 -16.23 12.67 3.32
N LEU A 105 -16.87 11.72 2.66
CA LEU A 105 -16.78 11.57 1.21
C LEU A 105 -17.14 12.86 0.43
N PRO A 106 -18.19 13.62 0.77
CA PRO A 106 -18.60 14.79 -0.04
C PRO A 106 -17.53 15.88 -0.15
N ILE A 107 -16.81 16.17 0.93
CA ILE A 107 -15.74 17.18 0.91
C ILE A 107 -14.49 16.60 0.26
N LEU A 108 -14.17 15.34 0.56
CA LEU A 108 -12.98 14.66 0.04
C LEU A 108 -12.97 14.52 -1.50
N THR A 109 -14.14 14.36 -2.13
CA THR A 109 -14.27 14.25 -3.59
C THR A 109 -14.45 15.60 -4.30
N THR A 110 -14.68 16.68 -3.56
CA THR A 110 -14.80 18.04 -4.13
C THR A 110 -13.45 18.53 -4.62
N ASN A 111 -13.40 19.25 -5.75
CA ASN A 111 -12.18 19.92 -6.20
C ASN A 111 -11.79 21.02 -5.22
N VAL A 112 -10.50 21.20 -4.95
CA VAL A 112 -10.03 22.23 -4.00
C VAL A 112 -10.53 23.64 -4.38
N ASN A 113 -10.70 23.91 -5.67
CA ASN A 113 -11.18 25.22 -6.17
C ASN A 113 -12.70 25.41 -5.98
N ASP A 114 -13.47 24.34 -5.79
CA ASP A 114 -14.94 24.38 -5.70
C ASP A 114 -15.44 24.35 -4.24
N LEU A 115 -14.52 24.42 -3.27
CA LEU A 115 -14.86 24.39 -1.84
C LEU A 115 -15.63 25.63 -1.39
N THR A 116 -16.81 25.42 -0.80
CA THR A 116 -17.62 26.48 -0.22
C THR A 116 -17.06 26.95 1.13
N ALA A 117 -17.45 28.16 1.56
CA ALA A 117 -17.08 28.70 2.86
C ALA A 117 -17.54 27.79 4.02
N GLN A 118 -18.72 27.17 3.88
CA GLN A 118 -19.27 26.24 4.86
C GLN A 118 -18.43 24.96 4.97
N GLN A 119 -18.00 24.39 3.84
CA GLN A 119 -17.13 23.21 3.84
C GLN A 119 -15.77 23.51 4.47
N ARG A 120 -15.21 24.70 4.22
CA ARG A 120 -13.97 25.16 4.87
C ARG A 120 -14.13 25.36 6.36
N ALA A 121 -15.24 25.95 6.81
CA ALA A 121 -15.54 26.12 8.23
C ALA A 121 -15.69 24.76 8.95
N TYR A 122 -16.36 23.79 8.31
CA TYR A 122 -16.46 22.43 8.82
C TYR A 122 -15.10 21.74 8.92
N ALA A 123 -14.26 21.85 7.89
CA ALA A 123 -12.91 21.27 7.94
C ALA A 123 -12.09 21.81 9.13
N SER A 124 -12.14 23.12 9.36
CA SER A 124 -11.50 23.75 10.51
C SER A 124 -12.08 23.27 11.85
N SER A 125 -13.40 23.08 11.96
CA SER A 125 -14.03 22.62 13.20
C SER A 125 -13.67 21.18 13.56
N VAL A 126 -13.36 20.34 12.56
CA VAL A 126 -12.82 18.99 12.77
C VAL A 126 -11.29 18.94 12.85
N GLY A 127 -10.61 20.10 12.86
CA GLY A 127 -9.16 20.18 13.00
C GLY A 127 -8.38 19.74 11.75
N VAL A 128 -8.96 19.90 10.56
CA VAL A 128 -8.30 19.62 9.28
C VAL A 128 -8.06 20.94 8.54
N THR A 129 -6.80 21.25 8.29
CA THR A 129 -6.42 22.44 7.52
C THR A 129 -6.49 22.13 6.03
N LEU A 130 -7.36 22.84 5.30
CA LEU A 130 -7.46 22.72 3.86
C LEU A 130 -6.53 23.74 3.16
N PRO A 131 -5.96 23.40 2.00
CA PRO A 131 -5.21 24.36 1.19
C PRO A 131 -6.10 25.53 0.76
N ALA A 132 -5.52 26.74 0.74
CA ALA A 132 -6.25 27.96 0.39
C ALA A 132 -6.82 27.91 -1.04
N ASN A 133 -6.04 27.37 -1.98
CA ASN A 133 -6.42 27.14 -3.37
C ASN A 133 -5.57 25.99 -3.93
N SER A 134 -5.84 25.59 -5.17
CA SER A 134 -5.07 24.56 -5.86
C SER A 134 -3.56 24.83 -5.88
N ASN A 135 -3.14 26.05 -6.21
CA ASN A 135 -1.72 26.40 -6.29
C ASN A 135 -0.98 26.36 -4.94
N ALA A 136 -1.71 26.42 -3.82
CA ALA A 136 -1.14 26.22 -2.48
C ALA A 136 -0.70 24.77 -2.23
N VAL A 137 -1.15 23.82 -3.05
CA VAL A 137 -0.69 22.42 -3.03
C VAL A 137 0.62 22.31 -3.82
N PHE A 138 0.56 22.63 -5.12
CA PHE A 138 1.70 22.92 -6.00
C PHE A 138 1.19 23.66 -7.24
N THR A 139 2.09 24.35 -7.94
CA THR A 139 1.73 25.12 -9.15
C THR A 139 1.12 24.22 -10.21
N GLY A 140 -0.10 24.54 -10.65
CA GLY A 140 -0.81 23.75 -11.67
C GLY A 140 -1.53 22.51 -11.13
N PHE A 141 -1.62 22.32 -9.81
CA PHE A 141 -2.47 21.29 -9.23
C PHE A 141 -3.93 21.50 -9.66
N ASN A 142 -4.60 20.42 -10.06
CA ASN A 142 -6.04 20.42 -10.28
C ASN A 142 -6.58 19.07 -9.81
N GLY A 143 -7.17 19.04 -8.63
CA GLY A 143 -7.55 17.78 -8.01
C GLY A 143 -8.45 17.96 -6.80
N THR A 144 -8.86 16.83 -6.25
CA THR A 144 -9.77 16.77 -5.12
C THR A 144 -9.07 17.11 -3.81
N VAL A 145 -9.86 17.44 -2.78
CA VAL A 145 -9.36 17.60 -1.41
C VAL A 145 -8.64 16.34 -0.93
N ALA A 146 -9.17 15.14 -1.24
CA ALA A 146 -8.51 13.90 -0.87
C ALA A 146 -7.10 13.79 -1.45
N GLN A 147 -6.89 14.21 -2.70
CA GLN A 147 -5.56 14.20 -3.31
C GLN A 147 -4.65 15.26 -2.69
N ALA A 148 -5.18 16.46 -2.42
CA ALA A 148 -4.42 17.57 -1.87
C ALA A 148 -3.92 17.32 -0.44
N LEU A 149 -4.64 16.52 0.35
CA LEU A 149 -4.28 16.21 1.74
C LEU A 149 -3.32 15.02 1.90
N LYS A 150 -2.97 14.35 0.79
CA LYS A 150 -1.96 13.28 0.83
C LYS A 150 -0.56 13.86 1.09
N PRO A 151 0.37 13.09 1.69
CA PRO A 151 1.76 13.52 1.88
C PRO A 151 2.49 13.90 0.58
N PHE A 152 2.18 13.20 -0.52
CA PHE A 152 2.73 13.45 -1.85
C PHE A 152 1.59 13.66 -2.86
N PRO A 153 0.97 14.86 -2.87
CA PRO A 153 -0.21 15.15 -3.67
C PRO A 153 0.04 15.15 -5.19
N GLN A 154 1.30 15.20 -5.62
CA GLN A 154 1.70 15.11 -7.03
C GLN A 154 1.64 13.69 -7.61
N TYR A 155 1.57 12.66 -6.77
CA TYR A 155 1.56 11.26 -7.19
C TYR A 155 0.23 10.58 -6.80
N ASN A 156 -0.19 9.59 -7.58
CA ASN A 156 -1.44 8.87 -7.29
C ASN A 156 -1.26 7.90 -6.13
N ARG A 157 -0.58 6.76 -6.39
CA ARG A 157 -0.14 5.80 -5.39
C ARG A 157 1.38 5.70 -5.42
N ILE A 158 1.99 5.66 -4.24
CA ILE A 158 3.38 5.27 -4.07
C ILE A 158 3.38 3.89 -3.43
N ASN A 159 3.93 2.90 -4.12
CA ASN A 159 3.84 1.50 -3.72
C ASN A 159 5.24 0.88 -3.56
N ASN A 160 5.47 0.22 -2.42
CA ASN A 160 6.61 -0.66 -2.26
C ASN A 160 6.27 -2.04 -2.84
N ILE A 161 6.94 -2.43 -3.91
CA ILE A 161 6.64 -3.71 -4.59
C ILE A 161 7.22 -4.94 -3.89
N LEU A 162 8.09 -4.73 -2.89
CA LEU A 162 8.68 -5.79 -2.05
C LEU A 162 8.40 -5.57 -0.56
N GLU A 163 7.28 -4.95 -0.20
CA GLU A 163 6.87 -4.87 1.21
C GLU A 163 6.68 -6.28 1.82
N SER A 164 7.09 -6.44 3.08
CA SER A 164 7.14 -7.74 3.77
C SER A 164 6.64 -7.64 5.22
N ASP A 165 5.51 -6.94 5.41
CA ASP A 165 4.95 -6.61 6.74
C ASP A 165 3.66 -7.38 7.08
N GLY A 166 3.17 -8.22 6.17
CA GLY A 166 1.98 -9.03 6.39
C GLY A 166 2.21 -10.23 7.32
N GLU A 167 1.24 -10.49 8.20
CA GLU A 167 1.20 -11.66 9.07
C GLU A 167 -0.16 -12.38 8.97
N THR A 168 -0.17 -13.70 9.14
CA THR A 168 -1.39 -14.51 9.26
C THR A 168 -1.22 -15.58 10.33
N ARG A 169 -2.30 -15.84 11.08
CA ARG A 169 -2.35 -16.85 12.14
C ARG A 169 -3.69 -17.57 12.07
N TYR A 170 -3.65 -18.89 12.09
CA TYR A 170 -4.82 -19.77 12.16
C TYR A 170 -4.57 -20.83 13.22
N ASN A 171 -5.60 -21.11 14.03
CA ASN A 171 -5.55 -22.10 15.09
C ASN A 171 -6.91 -22.80 15.17
N ALA A 172 -6.93 -24.12 15.23
CA ALA A 172 -8.15 -24.90 15.38
C ALA A 172 -7.94 -26.11 16.29
N LEU A 173 -8.95 -26.36 17.13
CA LEU A 173 -9.08 -27.57 17.93
C LEU A 173 -9.98 -28.56 17.17
N GLN A 174 -9.60 -29.83 17.16
CA GLN A 174 -10.33 -30.95 16.58
C GLN A 174 -10.61 -31.97 17.69
N ALA A 175 -11.82 -32.51 17.76
CA ALA A 175 -12.23 -33.51 18.75
C ALA A 175 -13.30 -34.42 18.15
#